data_AF-A0AAZ3PW77-F1
#
_entry.id   AF-A0AAZ3PW77-F1
#
_cell.length_a   1.000
_cell.length_b   1.000
_cell.length_c   1.000
_cell.angle_alpha   90.00
_cell.angle_beta   90.00
_cell.angle_gamma   90.00
#
_symmetry.space_group_name_H-M   'P 1'
#
loop_
_entity.id
_entity.type
_entity.pdbx_description
1 polymer ?
#
loop_
_entity_poly.entity_id
_entity_poly.type
_entity_poly.pdbx_seq_one_letter_code
_entity_poly.pdbx_strand_id
1 'polypeptide(L)'
;IWTSPVVMNPSSPCEGQSPEGDPPDDWFHLSTMSLGTQGSDGSRDDPEEPEERGRLKSKLVLAWNNVKYGWSFKSKAHFSKTSPLTMLGQSYLLSHGGERCSCFRQAFATLLWLTYRRGFPQLDGSSLTTDSGWGCMLRSGQMLLAQGLLLHLLPPGWTWLSANHVSKDDMEVQESRSLGPEVTKKGRRKSIVSFLESRTEVTHRRVVSWFGDHPIAPFGLHQLVEQGTSAGKKAGDWYGPSIVAHILRKAVDAASAEVSNLTVYVAQDCTVYVDDVVRLCERPLSEGSTGPSPAWKSVIILVPVRLGGEVLNTTYIKCVKNLLRLECCIGIIGGKPKHSLFFVGYQDEQLLYLDPHYSQSTVDITQDNFPLESFHCKCPRKISFSRMDPSCTIGFFAKSQKEFELLCSTVSTALSSSTEKYPIFTIAEGQGQEDERDAPPNSITHILTKDKARLQRTNNSNSMDEFVLL
;
A
#
# COMPACT_ATOMS: atom_id res chain seq x y z
N ILE A 1 64.58 -24.08 28.16
CA ILE A 1 63.94 -24.05 29.50
C ILE A 1 62.68 -24.89 29.39
N TRP A 2 62.83 -26.17 29.75
CA TRP A 2 61.87 -27.17 30.30
C TRP A 2 60.40 -27.09 29.84
N THR A 3 59.94 -27.98 28.94
CA THR A 3 59.47 -29.38 29.14
C THR A 3 58.24 -29.53 30.06
N SER A 4 57.10 -29.89 29.46
CA SER A 4 55.92 -30.51 30.10
C SER A 4 56.25 -31.83 30.79
N PRO A 5 55.41 -32.36 31.72
CA PRO A 5 54.45 -33.43 31.34
C PRO A 5 53.13 -33.49 32.20
N VAL A 6 51.96 -33.82 31.63
CA VAL A 6 51.24 -35.14 31.57
C VAL A 6 50.26 -35.40 32.75
N VAL A 7 48.93 -35.22 32.53
CA VAL A 7 47.83 -36.23 32.34
C VAL A 7 47.20 -36.80 33.62
N MET A 8 45.88 -36.67 33.75
CA MET A 8 44.95 -37.78 34.07
C MET A 8 43.52 -37.49 33.56
N ASN A 9 43.05 -38.36 32.67
CA ASN A 9 41.63 -38.71 32.39
C ASN A 9 41.32 -39.99 33.19
N PRO A 10 40.07 -40.33 33.58
CA PRO A 10 38.95 -40.70 32.67
C PRO A 10 37.57 -40.16 33.19
N SER A 11 36.39 -40.25 32.58
CA SER A 11 35.67 -41.25 31.78
C SER A 11 34.36 -40.61 31.25
N SER A 12 33.93 -41.00 30.04
CA SER A 12 32.79 -40.51 29.21
C SER A 12 31.39 -41.01 29.68
N PRO A 13 30.29 -40.92 28.89
CA PRO A 13 29.93 -40.04 27.76
C PRO A 13 28.51 -39.42 27.91
N CYS A 14 28.16 -38.34 27.22
CA CYS A 14 26.80 -38.10 26.68
C CYS A 14 26.77 -36.83 25.81
N GLU A 15 25.91 -36.90 24.79
CA GLU A 15 25.73 -35.99 23.67
C GLU A 15 25.41 -34.54 24.06
N GLY A 16 25.91 -33.59 23.27
CA GLY A 16 25.56 -32.17 23.34
C GLY A 16 25.74 -31.54 21.97
N GLN A 17 24.63 -31.44 21.24
CA GLN A 17 24.51 -30.90 19.88
C GLN A 17 24.93 -29.42 19.80
N SER A 18 25.73 -29.12 18.78
CA SER A 18 25.89 -27.79 18.19
C SER A 18 24.57 -27.33 17.54
N PRO A 19 24.13 -26.07 17.69
CA PRO A 19 23.10 -25.55 16.81
C PRO A 19 23.76 -25.13 15.49
N GLU A 20 23.47 -25.96 14.49
CA GLU A 20 23.77 -25.78 13.07
C GLU A 20 23.11 -24.53 12.49
N GLY A 21 23.64 -24.10 11.34
CA GLY A 21 23.28 -22.90 10.63
C GLY A 21 21.83 -22.82 10.17
N ASP A 22 21.41 -21.58 9.91
CA ASP A 22 20.11 -21.23 9.37
C ASP A 22 19.80 -22.04 8.09
N PRO A 23 18.58 -22.58 7.94
CA PRO A 23 18.18 -23.23 6.70
C PRO A 23 17.98 -22.18 5.60
N PRO A 24 18.29 -22.51 4.33
CA PRO A 24 17.91 -21.64 3.22
C PRO A 24 16.39 -21.67 3.05
N ASP A 25 15.76 -20.49 3.07
CA ASP A 25 14.36 -20.30 2.63
C ASP A 25 14.30 -20.48 1.10
N ASP A 26 14.32 -21.74 0.64
CA ASP A 26 14.14 -22.11 -0.76
C ASP A 26 12.69 -21.85 -1.21
N TRP A 27 12.44 -20.64 -1.74
CA TRP A 27 11.17 -20.30 -2.41
C TRP A 27 11.24 -20.41 -3.94
N PHE A 28 12.13 -21.23 -4.48
CA PHE A 28 12.22 -21.50 -5.90
C PHE A 28 12.30 -22.99 -6.16
N HIS A 29 11.18 -23.59 -6.55
CA HIS A 29 11.04 -24.61 -7.59
C HIS A 29 9.66 -25.26 -7.44
N LEU A 30 8.77 -24.98 -8.39
CA LEU A 30 7.79 -25.92 -8.97
C LEU A 30 6.90 -25.11 -9.92
N SER A 31 7.45 -24.82 -11.09
CA SER A 31 6.64 -24.69 -12.29
C SER A 31 6.93 -25.90 -13.16
N THR A 32 5.86 -26.45 -13.73
CA THR A 32 5.83 -27.50 -14.77
C THR A 32 6.02 -28.95 -14.30
N MET A 33 4.90 -29.63 -14.04
CA MET A 33 4.75 -31.01 -14.51
C MET A 33 3.48 -31.09 -15.35
N SER A 34 3.68 -31.14 -16.66
CA SER A 34 2.73 -31.66 -17.63
C SER A 34 2.77 -33.17 -17.51
N LEU A 35 1.69 -33.81 -17.01
CA LEU A 35 1.51 -35.25 -17.23
C LEU A 35 0.73 -35.42 -18.52
N GLY A 36 1.45 -35.79 -19.57
CA GLY A 36 0.86 -36.49 -20.70
C GLY A 36 0.54 -37.92 -20.28
N THR A 37 -0.70 -38.35 -20.50
CA THR A 37 -1.06 -39.75 -20.54
C THR A 37 -1.82 -39.99 -21.83
N GLN A 38 -1.21 -40.75 -22.74
CA GLN A 38 -1.91 -41.35 -23.88
C GLN A 38 -2.79 -42.50 -23.38
N GLY A 39 -4.01 -42.57 -23.88
CA GLY A 39 -4.94 -43.69 -23.75
C GLY A 39 -6.18 -43.46 -24.62
N SER A 40 -6.24 -44.12 -25.77
CA SER A 40 -7.43 -44.38 -26.62
C SER A 40 -8.53 -45.08 -25.79
N ASP A 41 -9.85 -45.02 -26.02
CA ASP A 41 -10.70 -44.88 -27.21
C ASP A 41 -12.18 -44.67 -26.71
N GLY A 42 -13.09 -44.17 -27.56
CA GLY A 42 -14.53 -44.48 -27.46
C GLY A 42 -15.54 -43.48 -26.85
N SER A 43 -16.02 -42.52 -27.67
CA SER A 43 -17.39 -41.95 -27.78
C SER A 43 -18.33 -41.78 -26.56
N ARG A 44 -18.75 -40.52 -26.28
CA ARG A 44 -20.14 -40.00 -26.41
C ARG A 44 -20.17 -38.52 -25.99
N ASP A 45 -20.65 -37.66 -26.89
CA ASP A 45 -20.83 -36.23 -26.68
C ASP A 45 -22.00 -35.94 -25.73
N ASP A 46 -21.72 -35.25 -24.61
CA ASP A 46 -22.70 -34.55 -23.78
C ASP A 46 -22.29 -33.06 -23.68
N PRO A 47 -23.15 -32.09 -24.02
CA PRO A 47 -22.75 -30.70 -24.18
C PRO A 47 -22.93 -29.81 -22.92
N GLU A 48 -22.71 -30.33 -21.71
CA GLU A 48 -22.86 -29.54 -20.45
C GLU A 48 -21.62 -29.47 -19.53
N GLU A 49 -20.52 -30.19 -19.82
CA GLU A 49 -19.39 -30.29 -18.87
C GLU A 49 -18.31 -29.16 -18.82
N PRO A 50 -18.15 -28.22 -19.78
CA PRO A 50 -17.05 -27.25 -19.69
C PRO A 50 -17.28 -26.16 -18.62
N GLU A 51 -18.55 -25.77 -18.38
CA GLU A 51 -18.88 -24.69 -17.46
C GLU A 51 -18.85 -25.13 -15.99
N GLU A 52 -19.33 -26.35 -15.70
CA GLU A 52 -19.31 -26.92 -14.35
C GLU A 52 -17.87 -27.22 -13.89
N ARG A 53 -17.03 -27.72 -14.79
CA ARG A 53 -15.58 -27.91 -14.52
C ARG A 53 -14.86 -26.59 -14.24
N GLY A 54 -15.25 -25.51 -14.92
CA GLY A 54 -14.76 -24.15 -14.66
C GLY A 54 -15.18 -23.63 -13.28
N ARG A 55 -16.45 -23.82 -12.90
CA ARG A 55 -16.99 -23.44 -11.58
C ARG A 55 -16.37 -24.24 -10.44
N LEU A 56 -16.17 -25.55 -10.62
CA LEU A 56 -15.49 -26.42 -9.64
C LEU A 56 -14.02 -26.04 -9.45
N LYS A 57 -13.30 -25.78 -10.55
CA LYS A 57 -11.92 -25.26 -10.50
C LYS A 57 -11.84 -23.92 -9.76
N SER A 58 -12.76 -23.00 -10.04
CA SER A 58 -12.86 -21.73 -9.32
C SER A 58 -13.12 -21.95 -7.83
N LYS A 59 -14.07 -22.81 -7.44
CA LYS A 59 -14.35 -23.15 -6.03
C LYS A 59 -13.14 -23.77 -5.32
N LEU A 60 -12.39 -24.65 -6.00
CA LEU A 60 -11.18 -25.28 -5.46
C LEU A 60 -10.03 -24.27 -5.30
N VAL A 61 -9.82 -23.39 -6.28
CA VAL A 61 -8.82 -22.31 -6.18
C VAL A 61 -9.19 -21.32 -5.07
N LEU A 62 -10.48 -21.02 -4.90
CA LEU A 62 -10.98 -20.19 -3.80
C LEU A 62 -10.70 -20.86 -2.44
N ALA A 63 -11.00 -22.15 -2.30
CA ALA A 63 -10.70 -22.90 -1.08
C ALA A 63 -9.19 -22.94 -0.78
N TRP A 64 -8.35 -23.16 -1.80
CA TRP A 64 -6.89 -23.15 -1.64
C TRP A 64 -6.35 -21.78 -1.27
N ASN A 65 -6.82 -20.72 -1.91
CA ASN A 65 -6.43 -19.34 -1.57
C ASN A 65 -6.85 -19.00 -0.14
N ASN A 66 -8.03 -19.44 0.32
CA ASN A 66 -8.45 -19.24 1.70
C ASN A 66 -7.52 -19.92 2.71
N VAL A 67 -7.00 -21.13 2.39
CA VAL A 67 -6.02 -21.82 3.25
C VAL A 67 -4.67 -21.09 3.21
N LYS A 68 -4.17 -20.76 2.02
CA LYS A 68 -2.86 -20.11 1.82
C LYS A 68 -2.78 -18.73 2.48
N TYR A 69 -3.84 -17.94 2.39
CA TYR A 69 -3.90 -16.57 2.91
C TYR A 69 -4.62 -16.44 4.27
N GLY A 70 -5.15 -17.54 4.80
CA GLY A 70 -5.82 -17.59 6.11
C GLY A 70 -4.88 -17.93 7.27
N TRP A 71 -3.77 -18.64 7.01
CA TRP A 71 -2.79 -19.02 8.03
C TRP A 71 -1.61 -18.05 8.04
N SER A 72 -1.54 -17.15 9.02
CA SER A 72 -0.37 -16.29 9.22
C SER A 72 0.43 -16.82 10.42
N PHE A 73 1.50 -17.58 10.17
CA PHE A 73 2.52 -17.83 11.20
C PHE A 73 3.12 -16.48 11.60
N LYS A 74 2.82 -16.04 12.83
CA LYS A 74 3.17 -14.71 13.35
C LYS A 74 4.63 -14.67 13.81
N SER A 75 5.58 -14.72 12.87
CA SER A 75 6.95 -14.28 13.19
C SER A 75 6.92 -12.77 13.46
N LYS A 76 7.21 -12.37 14.70
CA LYS A 76 7.29 -10.95 15.09
C LYS A 76 8.53 -10.35 14.43
N ALA A 77 8.36 -9.27 13.66
CA ALA A 77 9.49 -8.59 13.05
C ALA A 77 10.45 -8.06 14.13
N HIS A 78 11.75 -8.31 13.94
CA HIS A 78 12.79 -7.82 14.83
C HIS A 78 13.12 -6.36 14.51
N PHE A 79 13.04 -5.46 15.48
CA PHE A 79 13.37 -4.04 15.31
C PHE A 79 14.66 -3.68 16.05
N SER A 80 15.53 -2.92 15.38
CA SER A 80 16.74 -2.38 16.01
C SER A 80 16.35 -1.40 17.11
N LYS A 81 17.04 -1.48 18.25
CA LYS A 81 16.86 -0.56 19.40
C LYS A 81 17.77 0.67 19.30
N THR A 82 18.78 0.61 18.43
CA THR A 82 19.82 1.64 18.28
C THR A 82 19.64 2.45 17.01
N SER A 83 19.07 1.85 15.95
CA SER A 83 18.83 2.52 14.68
C SER A 83 17.48 3.23 14.63
N PRO A 84 17.41 4.47 14.11
CA PRO A 84 16.14 5.16 13.93
C PRO A 84 15.26 4.43 12.91
N LEU A 85 13.98 4.28 13.24
CA LEU A 85 12.93 3.83 12.33
C LEU A 85 12.26 5.07 11.73
N THR A 86 12.21 5.15 10.41
CA THR A 86 11.47 6.21 9.70
C THR A 86 10.14 5.65 9.21
N MET A 87 9.04 6.40 9.38
CA MET A 87 7.73 6.09 8.82
C MET A 87 7.01 7.38 8.41
N LEU A 88 6.71 7.51 7.11
CA LEU A 88 5.98 8.63 6.51
C LEU A 88 6.44 10.01 7.05
N GLY A 89 7.74 10.29 6.92
CA GLY A 89 8.35 11.53 7.39
C GLY A 89 8.70 11.62 8.87
N GLN A 90 8.20 10.70 9.71
CA GLN A 90 8.47 10.69 11.15
C GLN A 90 9.58 9.72 11.52
N SER A 91 10.41 10.09 12.51
CA SER A 91 11.54 9.28 13.00
C SER A 91 11.32 8.83 14.44
N TYR A 92 11.52 7.54 14.70
CA TYR A 92 11.29 6.89 15.99
C TYR A 92 12.56 6.16 16.45
N LEU A 93 12.99 6.40 17.69
CA LEU A 93 14.04 5.63 18.34
C LEU A 93 13.42 4.68 19.37
N LEU A 94 13.55 3.38 19.14
CA LEU A 94 12.89 2.31 19.90
C LEU A 94 13.69 1.84 21.14
N SER A 95 14.59 2.68 21.65
CA SER A 95 15.39 2.43 22.85
C SER A 95 14.49 2.24 24.09
N HIS A 96 14.74 1.18 24.88
CA HIS A 96 14.08 0.79 26.14
C HIS A 96 12.59 1.16 26.27
N GLY A 97 11.67 0.26 25.87
CA GLY A 97 10.33 0.01 26.45
C GLY A 97 9.37 1.18 26.76
N GLY A 98 9.69 2.42 26.40
CA GLY A 98 9.01 3.62 26.85
C GLY A 98 8.10 4.25 25.80
N GLU A 99 7.66 5.49 26.08
CA GLU A 99 6.64 6.24 25.33
C GLU A 99 6.88 6.30 23.81
N ARG A 100 8.14 6.35 23.34
CA ARG A 100 8.44 6.40 21.90
C ARG A 100 8.12 5.10 21.15
N CYS A 101 8.24 3.95 21.82
CA CYS A 101 7.82 2.67 21.25
C CYS A 101 6.29 2.59 21.13
N SER A 102 5.56 3.12 22.12
CA SER A 102 4.10 3.25 22.02
C SER A 102 3.69 4.25 20.95
N CYS A 103 4.38 5.39 20.79
CA CYS A 103 4.10 6.35 19.72
C CYS A 103 4.25 5.72 18.33
N PHE A 104 5.31 4.94 18.09
CA PHE A 104 5.47 4.20 16.85
C PHE A 104 4.32 3.21 16.62
N ARG A 105 4.00 2.38 17.62
CA ARG A 105 2.93 1.38 17.52
C ARG A 105 1.57 2.02 17.24
N GLN A 106 1.27 3.13 17.92
CA GLN A 106 0.03 3.87 17.74
C GLN A 106 -0.02 4.53 16.36
N ALA A 107 1.07 5.14 15.91
CA ALA A 107 1.17 5.72 14.57
C ALA A 107 1.02 4.65 13.49
N PHE A 108 1.66 3.49 13.63
CA PHE A 108 1.52 2.38 12.69
C PHE A 108 0.10 1.82 12.67
N ALA A 109 -0.51 1.62 13.84
CA ALA A 109 -1.89 1.13 13.97
C ALA A 109 -2.94 2.13 13.47
N THR A 110 -2.57 3.41 13.33
CA THR A 110 -3.45 4.45 12.77
C THR A 110 -3.65 4.29 11.27
N LEU A 111 -2.67 3.71 10.56
CA LEU A 111 -2.78 3.45 9.13
C LEU A 111 -3.94 2.50 8.83
N LEU A 112 -4.72 2.81 7.79
CA LEU A 112 -5.73 1.88 7.30
C LEU A 112 -5.06 0.70 6.61
N TRP A 113 -5.40 -0.50 7.09
CA TRP A 113 -4.94 -1.77 6.59
C TRP A 113 -6.05 -2.45 5.81
N LEU A 114 -5.94 -2.41 4.49
CA LEU A 114 -6.90 -2.98 3.57
C LEU A 114 -6.33 -4.27 3.00
N THR A 115 -7.03 -5.36 3.24
CA THR A 115 -6.59 -6.71 2.90
C THR A 115 -7.58 -7.39 1.98
N TYR A 116 -7.23 -8.59 1.51
CA TYR A 116 -8.19 -9.48 0.89
C TYR A 116 -9.44 -9.66 1.74
N ARG A 117 -10.59 -9.66 1.08
CA ARG A 117 -11.91 -9.82 1.68
C ARG A 117 -12.70 -10.92 0.97
N ARG A 118 -13.62 -11.54 1.69
CA ARG A 118 -14.51 -12.59 1.17
C ARG A 118 -15.95 -12.38 1.64
N GLY A 119 -16.88 -12.82 0.82
CA GLY A 119 -18.32 -12.74 1.11
C GLY A 119 -18.93 -11.36 0.81
N PHE A 120 -18.23 -10.52 0.04
CA PHE A 120 -18.81 -9.27 -0.46
C PHE A 120 -19.76 -9.52 -1.64
N PRO A 121 -20.66 -8.59 -2.00
CA PRO A 121 -21.53 -8.70 -3.15
C PRO A 121 -20.74 -9.00 -4.44
N GLN A 122 -21.31 -9.79 -5.34
CA GLN A 122 -20.65 -10.18 -6.58
C GLN A 122 -20.14 -8.97 -7.38
N LEU A 123 -18.92 -9.05 -7.90
CA LEU A 123 -18.35 -8.01 -8.76
C LEU A 123 -18.95 -8.12 -10.16
N ASP A 124 -19.35 -6.97 -10.72
CA ASP A 124 -19.99 -6.88 -12.04
C ASP A 124 -19.17 -7.57 -13.13
N GLY A 125 -19.87 -8.28 -14.02
CA GLY A 125 -19.25 -9.04 -15.10
C GLY A 125 -18.43 -10.26 -14.66
N SER A 126 -18.52 -10.68 -13.40
CA SER A 126 -17.79 -11.85 -12.87
C SER A 126 -18.65 -12.64 -11.87
N SER A 127 -18.19 -13.81 -11.43
CA SER A 127 -18.80 -14.56 -10.31
C SER A 127 -18.02 -14.40 -8.99
N LEU A 128 -17.15 -13.39 -8.89
CA LEU A 128 -16.22 -13.25 -7.76
C LEU A 128 -16.86 -12.50 -6.59
N THR A 129 -16.82 -13.13 -5.42
CA THR A 129 -17.21 -12.56 -4.10
C THR A 129 -16.02 -12.49 -3.14
N THR A 130 -14.81 -12.60 -3.68
CA THR A 130 -13.54 -12.39 -2.98
C THR A 130 -12.47 -11.90 -3.94
N ASP A 131 -11.54 -11.11 -3.41
CA ASP A 131 -10.37 -10.62 -4.14
C ASP A 131 -9.07 -11.41 -3.84
N SER A 132 -9.19 -12.46 -3.03
CA SER A 132 -8.06 -13.29 -2.62
C SER A 132 -7.34 -13.89 -3.83
N GLY A 133 -6.04 -13.56 -3.96
CA GLY A 133 -5.17 -14.04 -5.03
C GLY A 133 -5.09 -13.17 -6.28
N TRP A 134 -5.82 -12.05 -6.36
CA TRP A 134 -5.74 -11.13 -7.51
C TRP A 134 -5.82 -9.63 -7.15
N GLY A 135 -6.60 -9.24 -6.14
CA GLY A 135 -6.87 -7.83 -5.82
C GLY A 135 -5.77 -7.08 -5.06
N CYS A 136 -4.58 -7.67 -4.86
CA CYS A 136 -3.61 -7.14 -3.89
C CYS A 136 -3.17 -5.72 -4.22
N MET A 137 -2.96 -5.39 -5.51
CA MET A 137 -2.50 -4.06 -5.90
C MET A 137 -3.61 -3.02 -5.74
N LEU A 138 -4.88 -3.40 -5.94
CA LEU A 138 -6.01 -2.54 -5.63
C LEU A 138 -6.04 -2.24 -4.13
N ARG A 139 -5.84 -3.24 -3.26
CA ARG A 139 -5.74 -3.05 -1.81
C ARG A 139 -4.58 -2.13 -1.42
N SER A 140 -3.40 -2.33 -2.01
CA SER A 140 -2.25 -1.43 -1.82
C SER A 140 -2.60 0.01 -2.22
N GLY A 141 -3.25 0.19 -3.38
CA GLY A 141 -3.73 1.50 -3.83
C GLY A 141 -4.76 2.13 -2.91
N GLN A 142 -5.72 1.34 -2.39
CA GLN A 142 -6.67 1.80 -1.40
C GLN A 142 -5.96 2.30 -0.14
N MET A 143 -4.92 1.60 0.35
CA MET A 143 -4.15 2.04 1.54
C MET A 143 -3.40 3.35 1.29
N LEU A 144 -2.82 3.52 0.09
CA LEU A 144 -2.17 4.77 -0.33
C LEU A 144 -3.16 5.95 -0.36
N LEU A 145 -4.32 5.75 -1.00
CA LEU A 145 -5.37 6.77 -1.06
C LEU A 145 -5.93 7.08 0.33
N ALA A 146 -6.17 6.05 1.14
CA ALA A 146 -6.63 6.20 2.52
C ALA A 146 -5.68 7.10 3.31
N GLN A 147 -4.37 6.91 3.20
CA GLN A 147 -3.40 7.77 3.89
C GLN A 147 -3.54 9.24 3.47
N GLY A 148 -3.70 9.52 2.17
CA GLY A 148 -3.97 10.87 1.68
C GLY A 148 -5.29 11.45 2.20
N LEU A 149 -6.36 10.65 2.24
CA LEU A 149 -7.67 11.08 2.76
C LEU A 149 -7.63 11.38 4.26
N LEU A 150 -6.92 10.57 5.05
CA LEU A 150 -6.74 10.83 6.48
C LEU A 150 -6.03 12.18 6.69
N LEU A 151 -4.96 12.48 5.94
CA LEU A 151 -4.26 13.78 6.02
C LEU A 151 -5.13 14.95 5.53
N HIS A 152 -5.99 14.72 4.53
CA HIS A 152 -6.91 15.73 4.02
C HIS A 152 -7.98 16.10 5.05
N LEU A 153 -8.59 15.09 5.69
CA LEU A 153 -9.83 15.24 6.47
C LEU A 153 -9.63 15.30 7.98
N LEU A 154 -8.58 14.69 8.52
CA LEU A 154 -8.32 14.66 9.96
C LEU A 154 -7.28 15.71 10.36
N PRO A 155 -7.31 16.19 11.61
CA PRO A 155 -6.34 17.19 12.06
C PRO A 155 -4.92 16.59 12.12
N PRO A 156 -3.87 17.42 11.95
CA PRO A 156 -2.48 16.99 12.11
C PRO A 156 -2.24 16.31 13.47
N GLY A 157 -1.49 15.21 13.46
CA GLY A 157 -1.19 14.44 14.67
C GLY A 157 -2.34 13.57 15.19
N TRP A 158 -3.47 13.48 14.47
CA TRP A 158 -4.54 12.54 14.82
C TRP A 158 -4.04 11.08 14.82
N THR A 159 -4.55 10.28 15.76
CA THR A 159 -4.25 8.85 15.87
C THR A 159 -5.53 8.07 16.20
N TRP A 160 -5.55 6.80 15.81
CA TRP A 160 -6.69 5.92 16.11
C TRP A 160 -6.62 5.42 17.56
N LEU A 161 -7.60 5.82 18.39
CA LEU A 161 -7.58 5.64 19.85
C LEU A 161 -7.81 4.20 20.33
N SER A 162 -8.52 3.36 19.57
CA SER A 162 -8.73 1.95 19.93
C SER A 162 -7.45 1.10 19.83
N ALA A 163 -6.32 1.70 19.43
CA ALA A 163 -4.99 1.15 19.66
C ALA A 163 -4.65 0.96 21.16
N ASN A 164 -5.27 1.74 22.06
CA ASN A 164 -4.95 1.77 23.50
C ASN A 164 -5.78 0.78 24.36
N HIS A 165 -6.87 0.21 23.85
CA HIS A 165 -7.70 -0.77 24.57
C HIS A 165 -7.17 -2.22 24.52
N VAL A 166 -5.94 -2.41 24.04
CA VAL A 166 -5.26 -3.71 24.13
C VAL A 166 -4.84 -3.91 25.58
N SER A 167 -5.36 -4.97 26.19
CA SER A 167 -5.13 -5.35 27.57
C SER A 167 -3.66 -5.30 27.93
N LYS A 168 -3.43 -4.88 29.17
CA LYS A 168 -2.20 -4.99 29.95
C LYS A 168 -1.75 -6.46 30.15
N ASP A 169 -2.40 -7.42 29.50
CA ASP A 169 -2.28 -8.87 29.71
C ASP A 169 -1.18 -9.54 28.86
N ASP A 170 -0.55 -8.82 27.93
CA ASP A 170 0.66 -9.33 27.24
C ASP A 170 1.98 -8.98 27.96
N MET A 171 1.91 -8.30 29.11
CA MET A 171 3.03 -8.07 30.02
C MET A 171 2.54 -7.89 31.47
N GLU A 172 2.45 -8.97 32.23
CA GLU A 172 2.38 -8.86 33.70
C GLU A 172 3.70 -8.28 34.23
N VAL A 173 3.68 -7.00 34.60
CA VAL A 173 4.58 -6.45 35.61
C VAL A 173 3.71 -5.88 36.72
N GLN A 174 3.83 -6.53 37.86
CA GLN A 174 3.08 -6.33 39.08
C GLN A 174 3.55 -5.04 39.76
N GLU A 175 2.76 -3.98 39.72
CA GLU A 175 2.98 -2.82 40.59
C GLU A 175 1.70 -2.39 41.30
N SER A 176 1.84 -2.35 42.62
CA SER A 176 0.88 -2.05 43.67
C SER A 176 0.28 -0.65 43.55
N ARG A 177 -1.07 -0.59 43.62
CA ARG A 177 -1.85 0.65 43.66
C ARG A 177 -1.77 1.28 45.06
N SER A 178 -1.41 2.55 45.13
CA SER A 178 -1.73 3.43 46.26
C SER A 178 -2.68 4.54 45.79
N LEU A 179 -3.83 4.63 46.46
CA LEU A 179 -4.89 5.63 46.20
C LEU A 179 -4.63 6.87 47.05
N GLY A 180 -4.59 8.04 46.42
CA GLY A 180 -4.74 9.34 47.08
C GLY A 180 -5.80 10.16 46.32
N PRO A 181 -6.78 10.78 46.99
CA PRO A 181 -7.76 11.61 46.33
C PRO A 181 -7.30 13.07 46.33
N GLU A 182 -7.31 13.73 45.17
CA GLU A 182 -7.37 15.19 45.15
C GLU A 182 -8.20 15.74 43.99
N VAL A 183 -8.85 16.85 44.30
CA VAL A 183 -10.13 17.32 43.78
C VAL A 183 -9.95 18.58 42.92
N THR A 184 -10.80 18.69 41.89
CA THR A 184 -11.28 19.90 41.17
C THR A 184 -10.44 20.63 40.09
N LYS A 185 -11.20 21.15 39.12
CA LYS A 185 -10.88 22.02 37.95
C LYS A 185 -10.65 21.35 36.57
N LYS A 186 -11.31 20.22 36.28
CA LYS A 186 -11.24 19.53 34.95
C LYS A 186 -12.55 19.50 34.12
N GLY A 187 -13.60 20.24 34.48
CA GLY A 187 -14.93 20.13 33.86
C GLY A 187 -15.05 20.67 32.43
N ARG A 188 -14.47 21.83 32.12
CA ARG A 188 -14.72 22.54 30.85
C ARG A 188 -13.81 22.11 29.69
N ARG A 189 -12.57 21.71 29.98
CA ARG A 189 -11.60 21.19 29.00
C ARG A 189 -11.95 19.78 28.51
N LYS A 190 -12.56 18.95 29.36
CA LYS A 190 -12.98 17.59 28.99
C LYS A 190 -14.07 17.58 27.91
N SER A 191 -14.99 18.54 27.93
CA SER A 191 -16.11 18.61 26.97
C SER A 191 -15.69 18.94 25.53
N ILE A 192 -14.69 19.83 25.35
CA ILE A 192 -14.18 20.17 24.00
C ILE A 192 -13.35 19.02 23.43
N VAL A 193 -12.50 18.40 24.27
CA VAL A 193 -11.69 17.24 23.87
C VAL A 193 -12.60 16.07 23.48
N SER A 194 -13.58 15.71 24.30
CA SER A 194 -14.53 14.63 23.98
C SER A 194 -15.35 14.91 22.71
N PHE A 195 -15.68 16.19 22.47
CA PHE A 195 -16.42 16.59 21.28
C PHE A 195 -15.55 16.51 20.00
N LEU A 196 -14.29 16.95 20.07
CA LEU A 196 -13.33 16.80 18.98
C LEU A 196 -13.03 15.33 18.70
N GLU A 197 -12.81 14.52 19.74
CA GLU A 197 -12.63 13.07 19.63
C GLU A 197 -13.82 12.43 18.90
N SER A 198 -15.05 12.71 19.33
CA SER A 198 -16.27 12.22 18.68
C SER A 198 -16.38 12.63 17.21
N ARG A 199 -16.07 13.89 16.86
CA ARG A 199 -16.08 14.35 15.46
C ARG A 199 -15.02 13.65 14.61
N THR A 200 -13.81 13.46 15.14
CA THR A 200 -12.74 12.77 14.42
C THR A 200 -13.03 11.28 14.25
N GLU A 201 -13.69 10.65 15.21
CA GLU A 201 -14.13 9.26 15.11
C GLU A 201 -15.19 9.09 14.03
N VAL A 202 -16.20 9.97 13.98
CA VAL A 202 -17.23 9.98 12.92
C VAL A 202 -16.59 10.18 11.54
N THR A 203 -15.64 11.11 11.44
CA THR A 203 -14.90 11.37 10.19
C THR A 203 -14.06 10.17 9.78
N HIS A 204 -13.33 9.56 10.71
CA HIS A 204 -12.53 8.37 10.48
C HIS A 204 -13.40 7.19 10.01
N ARG A 205 -14.51 6.93 10.70
CA ARG A 205 -15.47 5.88 10.31
C ARG A 205 -16.03 6.11 8.90
N ARG A 206 -16.35 7.37 8.57
CA ARG A 206 -16.78 7.75 7.22
C ARG A 206 -15.70 7.50 6.17
N VAL A 207 -14.44 7.77 6.48
CA VAL A 207 -13.32 7.43 5.58
C VAL A 207 -13.22 5.92 5.39
N VAL A 208 -13.30 5.13 6.47
CA VAL A 208 -13.25 3.67 6.39
C VAL A 208 -14.41 3.10 5.57
N SER A 209 -15.63 3.64 5.70
CA SER A 209 -16.78 3.17 4.93
C SER A 209 -16.60 3.39 3.42
N TRP A 210 -15.85 4.39 3.00
CA TRP A 210 -15.55 4.59 1.58
C TRP A 210 -14.69 3.49 0.94
N PHE A 211 -14.01 2.67 1.75
CA PHE A 211 -13.18 1.56 1.30
C PHE A 211 -13.84 0.19 1.51
N GLY A 212 -15.07 0.14 2.02
CA GLY A 212 -15.79 -1.12 2.22
C GLY A 212 -16.03 -1.87 0.91
N ASP A 213 -16.17 -3.18 1.00
CA ASP A 213 -16.39 -4.04 -0.18
C ASP A 213 -17.87 -4.10 -0.55
N HIS A 214 -18.43 -2.94 -0.88
CA HIS A 214 -19.83 -2.77 -1.24
C HIS A 214 -19.96 -1.79 -2.43
N PRO A 215 -20.92 -1.98 -3.36
CA PRO A 215 -21.09 -1.09 -4.51
C PRO A 215 -21.23 0.41 -4.21
N ILE A 216 -21.74 0.75 -3.02
CA ILE A 216 -21.93 2.14 -2.57
C ILE A 216 -20.64 2.82 -2.12
N ALA A 217 -19.57 2.06 -1.88
CA ALA A 217 -18.32 2.58 -1.36
C ALA A 217 -17.48 3.15 -2.52
N PRO A 218 -17.24 4.46 -2.59
CA PRO A 218 -16.61 5.11 -3.76
C PRO A 218 -15.19 4.61 -4.06
N PHE A 219 -14.47 4.13 -3.05
CA PHE A 219 -13.12 3.60 -3.17
C PHE A 219 -13.06 2.09 -2.86
N GLY A 220 -14.23 1.43 -2.79
CA GLY A 220 -14.36 -0.01 -2.63
C GLY A 220 -13.96 -0.77 -3.90
N LEU A 221 -13.75 -2.09 -3.78
CA LEU A 221 -13.30 -2.91 -4.91
C LEU A 221 -14.23 -2.85 -6.13
N HIS A 222 -15.54 -2.81 -5.91
CA HIS A 222 -16.54 -2.70 -6.99
C HIS A 222 -16.24 -1.50 -7.89
N GLN A 223 -16.07 -0.33 -7.28
CA GLN A 223 -15.77 0.91 -7.99
C GLN A 223 -14.39 0.88 -8.64
N LEU A 224 -13.36 0.39 -7.94
CA LEU A 224 -12.01 0.35 -8.51
C LEU A 224 -11.90 -0.62 -9.70
N VAL A 225 -12.62 -1.74 -9.67
CA VAL A 225 -12.71 -2.67 -10.80
C VAL A 225 -13.45 -2.01 -11.96
N GLU A 226 -14.56 -1.33 -11.71
CA GLU A 226 -15.31 -0.61 -12.74
C GLU A 226 -14.46 0.46 -13.44
N GLN A 227 -13.73 1.29 -12.68
CA GLN A 227 -12.81 2.27 -13.24
C GLN A 227 -11.67 1.62 -14.05
N GLY A 228 -11.26 0.41 -13.66
CA GLY A 228 -10.24 -0.39 -14.34
C GLY A 228 -10.65 -0.89 -15.73
N THR A 229 -11.95 -0.96 -16.04
CA THR A 229 -12.45 -1.43 -17.35
C THR A 229 -11.89 -0.62 -18.52
N SER A 230 -11.75 0.70 -18.34
CA SER A 230 -11.16 1.61 -19.32
C SER A 230 -9.67 1.32 -19.64
N ALA A 231 -8.98 0.59 -18.76
CA ALA A 231 -7.62 0.08 -18.95
C ALA A 231 -7.59 -1.37 -19.46
N GLY A 232 -8.75 -1.93 -19.86
CA GLY A 232 -8.89 -3.32 -20.27
C GLY A 232 -8.77 -4.32 -19.12
N LYS A 233 -8.95 -3.88 -17.87
CA LYS A 233 -8.91 -4.74 -16.68
C LYS A 233 -10.32 -5.18 -16.27
N LYS A 234 -10.42 -6.36 -15.67
CA LYS A 234 -11.66 -6.88 -15.07
C LYS A 234 -11.39 -7.50 -13.69
N ALA A 235 -12.46 -7.87 -13.00
CA ALA A 235 -12.34 -8.65 -11.76
C ALA A 235 -11.56 -9.95 -12.02
N GLY A 236 -10.60 -10.27 -11.16
CA GLY A 236 -9.72 -11.44 -11.31
C GLY A 236 -8.37 -11.14 -11.98
N ASP A 237 -8.24 -10.02 -12.69
CA ASP A 237 -6.96 -9.63 -13.29
C ASP A 237 -5.97 -9.11 -12.24
N TRP A 238 -4.68 -9.20 -12.56
CA TRP A 238 -3.68 -8.43 -11.82
C TRP A 238 -3.55 -7.00 -12.37
N TYR A 239 -3.35 -6.06 -11.46
CA TYR A 239 -3.20 -4.63 -11.73
C TYR A 239 -1.78 -4.19 -11.37
N GLY A 240 -1.13 -3.42 -12.24
CA GLY A 240 0.18 -2.81 -11.96
C GLY A 240 0.05 -1.48 -11.22
N PRO A 241 1.11 -1.00 -10.54
CA PRO A 241 1.09 0.25 -9.76
C PRO A 241 0.65 1.48 -10.55
N SER A 242 1.11 1.59 -11.81
CA SER A 242 0.75 2.71 -12.70
C SER A 242 -0.75 2.72 -13.05
N ILE A 243 -1.30 1.56 -13.42
CA ILE A 243 -2.73 1.42 -13.72
C ILE A 243 -3.57 1.77 -12.49
N VAL A 244 -3.17 1.30 -11.30
CA VAL A 244 -3.87 1.62 -10.06
C VAL A 244 -3.81 3.13 -9.76
N ALA A 245 -2.70 3.81 -10.02
CA ALA A 245 -2.62 5.27 -9.85
C ALA A 245 -3.68 6.01 -10.67
N HIS A 246 -3.87 5.64 -11.94
CA HIS A 246 -4.91 6.22 -12.78
C HIS A 246 -6.32 5.83 -12.36
N ILE A 247 -6.54 4.60 -11.87
CA ILE A 247 -7.83 4.17 -11.31
C ILE A 247 -8.17 5.02 -10.08
N LEU A 248 -7.22 5.26 -9.18
CA LEU A 248 -7.43 6.10 -7.99
C LEU A 248 -7.81 7.54 -8.37
N ARG A 249 -7.15 8.12 -9.39
CA ARG A 249 -7.54 9.43 -9.93
C ARG A 249 -8.99 9.44 -10.37
N LYS A 250 -9.38 8.51 -11.24
CA LYS A 250 -10.76 8.41 -11.75
C LYS A 250 -11.78 8.19 -10.63
N ALA A 251 -11.45 7.37 -9.64
CA ALA A 251 -12.32 7.12 -8.50
C ALA A 251 -12.52 8.38 -7.64
N VAL A 252 -11.47 9.18 -7.39
CA VAL A 252 -11.58 10.45 -6.67
C VAL A 252 -12.39 11.48 -7.46
N ASP A 253 -12.21 11.56 -8.78
CA ASP A 253 -13.00 12.46 -9.64
C ASP A 253 -14.49 12.08 -9.61
N ALA A 254 -14.80 10.79 -9.71
CA ALA A 254 -16.16 10.26 -9.63
C ALA A 254 -16.80 10.49 -8.25
N ALA A 255 -16.00 10.45 -7.18
CA ALA A 255 -16.44 10.65 -5.80
C ALA A 255 -16.32 12.11 -5.32
N SER A 256 -16.32 13.07 -6.24
CA SER A 256 -16.12 14.50 -5.92
C SER A 256 -17.24 15.10 -5.06
N ALA A 257 -18.43 14.48 -5.04
CA ALA A 257 -19.53 14.85 -4.15
C ALA A 257 -19.28 14.39 -2.71
N GLU A 258 -18.67 13.23 -2.52
CA GLU A 258 -18.33 12.64 -1.22
C GLU A 258 -17.05 13.25 -0.64
N VAL A 259 -16.04 13.48 -1.49
CA VAL A 259 -14.73 14.01 -1.15
C VAL A 259 -14.51 15.36 -1.83
N SER A 260 -15.04 16.40 -1.19
CA SER A 260 -14.86 17.76 -1.67
C SER A 260 -13.41 18.25 -1.50
N ASN A 261 -12.99 19.15 -2.39
CA ASN A 261 -11.72 19.88 -2.31
C ASN A 261 -10.44 19.00 -2.34
N LEU A 262 -10.49 17.85 -2.99
CA LEU A 262 -9.34 17.00 -3.25
C LEU A 262 -9.23 16.72 -4.75
N THR A 263 -8.01 16.58 -5.24
CA THR A 263 -7.71 16.10 -6.59
C THR A 263 -6.53 15.13 -6.55
N VAL A 264 -6.40 14.31 -7.60
CA VAL A 264 -5.27 13.39 -7.76
C VAL A 264 -4.58 13.71 -9.08
N TYR A 265 -3.29 14.03 -9.02
CA TYR A 265 -2.43 14.15 -10.19
C TYR A 265 -1.62 12.86 -10.34
N VAL A 266 -1.54 12.32 -11.56
CA VAL A 266 -0.68 11.18 -11.88
C VAL A 266 0.39 11.67 -12.85
N ALA A 267 1.66 11.56 -12.45
CA ALA A 267 2.79 11.96 -13.26
C ALA A 267 2.87 11.17 -14.56
N GLN A 268 3.27 11.86 -15.63
CA GLN A 268 3.47 11.29 -16.96
C GLN A 268 4.96 11.23 -17.24
N ASP A 269 5.44 10.15 -17.87
CA ASP A 269 6.85 9.98 -18.25
C ASP A 269 7.83 10.26 -17.09
N CYS A 270 7.48 9.78 -15.89
CA CYS A 270 8.21 10.04 -14.64
C CYS A 270 8.50 11.53 -14.38
N THR A 271 7.59 12.41 -14.82
CA THR A 271 7.70 13.87 -14.68
C THR A 271 6.44 14.47 -14.06
N VAL A 272 6.63 15.27 -13.01
CA VAL A 272 5.59 16.11 -12.41
C VAL A 272 5.72 17.50 -13.02
N TYR A 273 4.71 17.90 -13.80
CA TYR A 273 4.64 19.22 -14.41
C TYR A 273 3.92 20.18 -13.46
N VAL A 274 4.63 21.22 -13.02
CA VAL A 274 4.16 22.14 -11.97
C VAL A 274 2.88 22.85 -12.43
N ASP A 275 2.83 23.36 -13.66
CA ASP A 275 1.68 24.13 -14.17
C ASP A 275 0.43 23.25 -14.27
N ASP A 276 0.59 21.97 -14.62
CA ASP A 276 -0.53 21.01 -14.72
C ASP A 276 -1.14 20.77 -13.34
N VAL A 277 -0.31 20.62 -12.31
CA VAL A 277 -0.77 20.46 -10.93
C VAL A 277 -1.45 21.72 -10.43
N VAL A 278 -0.85 22.90 -10.66
CA VAL A 278 -1.44 24.20 -10.26
C VAL A 278 -2.81 24.37 -10.91
N ARG A 279 -2.93 24.15 -12.21
CA ARG A 279 -4.21 24.25 -12.94
C ARG A 279 -5.26 23.28 -12.40
N LEU A 280 -4.86 22.05 -12.06
CA LEU A 280 -5.77 21.04 -11.51
C LEU A 280 -6.30 21.43 -10.11
N CYS A 281 -5.48 22.15 -9.33
CA CYS A 281 -5.80 22.60 -7.99
C CYS A 281 -6.61 23.90 -7.96
N GLU A 282 -6.42 24.79 -8.92
CA GLU A 282 -7.15 26.05 -9.02
C GLU A 282 -8.61 25.80 -9.44
N ARG A 283 -9.57 26.32 -8.65
CA ARG A 283 -10.97 26.35 -9.09
C ARG A 283 -11.16 27.51 -10.08
N PRO A 284 -11.90 27.31 -11.19
CA PRO A 284 -12.43 28.43 -11.96
C PRO A 284 -13.25 29.31 -11.02
N LEU A 285 -12.93 30.61 -10.98
CA LEU A 285 -13.76 31.58 -10.29
C LEU A 285 -15.16 31.50 -10.89
N SER A 286 -16.16 31.15 -10.07
CA SER A 286 -17.55 31.33 -10.48
C SER A 286 -17.74 32.81 -10.79
N GLU A 287 -18.16 33.13 -12.02
CA GLU A 287 -18.49 34.50 -12.44
C GLU A 287 -19.49 35.09 -11.42
N GLY A 288 -19.00 35.98 -10.54
CA GLY A 288 -19.82 36.65 -9.52
C GLY A 288 -19.29 36.68 -8.08
N SER A 289 -18.23 35.96 -7.71
CA SER A 289 -17.68 36.03 -6.35
C SER A 289 -16.58 37.08 -6.20
N THR A 290 -16.91 38.24 -5.63
CA THR A 290 -15.95 39.29 -5.20
C THR A 290 -15.29 38.94 -3.86
N GLY A 291 -14.50 37.86 -3.83
CA GLY A 291 -13.74 37.41 -2.65
C GLY A 291 -12.26 37.16 -2.97
N PRO A 292 -11.35 37.26 -1.98
CA PRO A 292 -9.91 37.18 -2.22
C PRO A 292 -9.45 35.73 -2.44
N SER A 293 -8.66 35.52 -3.49
CA SER A 293 -7.95 34.30 -3.94
C SER A 293 -8.77 33.15 -4.56
N PRO A 294 -8.27 32.49 -5.64
CA PRO A 294 -8.87 31.26 -6.16
C PRO A 294 -8.78 30.15 -5.09
N ALA A 295 -9.88 29.42 -4.90
CA ALA A 295 -9.93 28.34 -3.92
C ALA A 295 -9.07 27.16 -4.40
N TRP A 296 -8.00 26.85 -3.65
CA TRP A 296 -7.09 25.73 -3.90
C TRP A 296 -7.68 24.39 -3.42
N LYS A 297 -7.68 23.37 -4.30
CA LYS A 297 -7.94 21.96 -3.93
C LYS A 297 -6.67 21.31 -3.40
N SER A 298 -6.78 20.55 -2.31
CA SER A 298 -5.70 19.65 -1.88
C SER A 298 -5.35 18.68 -3.01
N VAL A 299 -4.09 18.27 -3.11
CA VAL A 299 -3.63 17.36 -4.15
C VAL A 299 -2.89 16.15 -3.59
N ILE A 300 -3.23 14.98 -4.12
CA ILE A 300 -2.39 13.78 -4.04
C ILE A 300 -1.65 13.64 -5.37
N ILE A 301 -0.33 13.57 -5.31
CA ILE A 301 0.54 13.39 -6.49
C ILE A 301 1.03 11.94 -6.48
N LEU A 302 0.72 11.20 -7.53
CA LEU A 302 1.13 9.81 -7.72
C LEU A 302 2.18 9.75 -8.83
N VAL A 303 3.34 9.19 -8.54
CA VAL A 303 4.45 9.07 -9.48
C VAL A 303 4.76 7.60 -9.73
N PRO A 304 4.22 6.99 -10.81
CA PRO A 304 4.63 5.68 -11.26
C PRO A 304 6.08 5.71 -11.74
N VAL A 305 6.90 4.77 -11.27
CA VAL A 305 8.33 4.68 -11.59
C VAL A 305 8.79 3.23 -11.73
N ARG A 306 9.93 3.05 -12.40
CA ARG A 306 10.63 1.77 -12.48
C ARG A 306 12.09 1.93 -12.05
N LEU A 307 12.42 1.38 -10.88
CA LEU A 307 13.70 1.55 -10.20
C LEU A 307 14.75 0.48 -10.57
N GLY A 308 14.57 -0.20 -11.69
CA GLY A 308 15.43 -1.30 -12.11
C GLY A 308 14.76 -2.22 -13.14
N GLY A 309 15.54 -3.17 -13.66
CA GLY A 309 15.05 -4.18 -14.60
C GLY A 309 14.20 -5.24 -13.88
N GLU A 310 14.82 -6.34 -13.48
CA GLU A 310 14.17 -7.43 -12.75
C GLU A 310 14.22 -7.26 -11.23
N VAL A 311 15.26 -6.57 -10.75
CA VAL A 311 15.52 -6.29 -9.34
C VAL A 311 15.70 -4.79 -9.14
N LEU A 312 15.47 -4.32 -7.92
CA LEU A 312 15.76 -2.95 -7.54
C LEU A 312 17.24 -2.64 -7.77
N ASN A 313 17.52 -1.59 -8.53
CA ASN A 313 18.87 -1.06 -8.61
C ASN A 313 19.22 -0.40 -7.26
N THR A 314 20.18 -1.00 -6.55
CA THR A 314 20.59 -0.58 -5.20
C THR A 314 21.04 0.88 -5.12
N THR A 315 21.50 1.45 -6.23
CA THR A 315 21.85 2.86 -6.36
C THR A 315 20.68 3.77 -5.96
N TYR A 316 19.42 3.39 -6.19
CA TYR A 316 18.25 4.20 -5.82
C TYR A 316 17.80 4.07 -4.36
N ILE A 317 18.34 3.13 -3.58
CA ILE A 317 17.89 2.90 -2.19
C ILE A 317 18.05 4.16 -1.34
N LYS A 318 19.14 4.91 -1.53
CA LYS A 318 19.39 6.14 -0.80
C LYS A 318 18.32 7.19 -1.11
N CYS A 319 18.02 7.41 -2.39
CA CYS A 319 16.96 8.31 -2.81
C CYS A 319 15.58 7.89 -2.29
N VAL A 320 15.22 6.59 -2.36
CA VAL A 320 13.95 6.08 -1.80
C VAL A 320 13.84 6.35 -0.30
N LYS A 321 14.92 6.12 0.47
CA LYS A 321 14.96 6.46 1.90
C LYS A 321 14.76 7.96 2.14
N ASN A 322 15.36 8.81 1.31
CA ASN A 322 15.19 10.26 1.42
C ASN A 322 13.75 10.68 1.14
N LEU A 323 13.08 10.08 0.15
CA LEU A 323 11.67 10.35 -0.13
C LEU A 323 10.75 9.90 1.03
N LEU A 324 10.98 8.73 1.62
CA LEU A 324 10.22 8.24 2.78
C LEU A 324 10.42 9.07 4.07
N ARG A 325 11.47 9.90 4.12
CA ARG A 325 11.72 10.87 5.21
C ARG A 325 10.98 12.19 5.03
N LEU A 326 10.35 12.45 3.89
CA LEU A 326 9.61 13.69 3.66
C LEU A 326 8.22 13.59 4.30
N GLU A 327 7.78 14.65 4.99
CA GLU A 327 6.43 14.73 5.57
C GLU A 327 5.31 14.69 4.53
N CYS A 328 5.60 15.17 3.31
CA CYS A 328 4.65 15.12 2.20
C CYS A 328 4.53 13.73 1.57
N CYS A 329 5.43 12.78 1.87
CA CYS A 329 5.38 11.43 1.31
C CYS A 329 4.33 10.59 2.03
N ILE A 330 3.35 10.07 1.27
CA ILE A 330 2.26 9.23 1.79
C ILE A 330 2.52 7.73 1.55
N GLY A 331 3.72 7.38 1.13
CA GLY A 331 4.20 5.99 0.99
C GLY A 331 4.32 5.54 -0.46
N ILE A 332 4.61 4.25 -0.63
CA ILE A 332 4.93 3.64 -1.93
C ILE A 332 4.14 2.35 -2.08
N ILE A 333 3.42 2.18 -3.17
CA ILE A 333 2.80 0.90 -3.54
C ILE A 333 3.65 0.22 -4.62
N GLY A 334 3.81 -1.09 -4.53
CA GLY A 334 4.61 -1.82 -5.50
C GLY A 334 4.60 -3.32 -5.21
N GLY A 335 5.33 -4.08 -6.02
CA GLY A 335 5.46 -5.52 -5.84
C GLY A 335 5.11 -6.30 -7.09
N LYS A 336 5.51 -7.57 -7.08
CA LYS A 336 5.31 -8.51 -8.17
C LYS A 336 3.83 -8.88 -8.34
N PRO A 337 3.44 -9.44 -9.50
CA PRO A 337 2.14 -10.06 -9.66
C PRO A 337 1.76 -10.94 -8.46
N LYS A 338 0.58 -10.66 -7.88
CA LYS A 338 0.01 -11.34 -6.70
C LYS A 338 0.81 -11.21 -5.39
N HIS A 339 1.74 -10.27 -5.32
CA HIS A 339 2.62 -10.01 -4.18
C HIS A 339 2.88 -8.50 -3.99
N SER A 340 1.82 -7.68 -3.99
CA SER A 340 1.96 -6.23 -3.79
C SER A 340 1.94 -5.83 -2.31
N LEU A 341 2.69 -4.79 -1.96
CA LEU A 341 2.82 -4.27 -0.61
C LEU A 341 2.62 -2.75 -0.62
N PHE A 342 2.27 -2.20 0.54
CA PHE A 342 2.28 -0.77 0.78
C PHE A 342 3.41 -0.42 1.74
N PHE A 343 4.47 0.18 1.23
CA PHE A 343 5.65 0.58 1.98
C PHE A 343 5.46 1.96 2.58
N VAL A 344 5.67 2.06 3.90
CA VAL A 344 5.35 3.26 4.68
C VAL A 344 6.57 3.83 5.40
N GLY A 345 7.72 3.18 5.29
CA GLY A 345 8.91 3.57 6.02
C GLY A 345 10.03 2.57 5.88
N TYR A 346 11.04 2.69 6.74
CA TYR A 346 12.15 1.76 6.80
C TYR A 346 12.89 1.84 8.15
N GLN A 347 13.67 0.81 8.44
CA GLN A 347 14.70 0.82 9.48
C GLN A 347 15.91 0.08 8.93
N ASP A 348 17.10 0.67 9.04
CA ASP A 348 18.32 0.13 8.44
C ASP A 348 18.14 -0.14 6.92
N GLU A 349 18.44 -1.36 6.46
CA GLU A 349 18.26 -1.84 5.08
C GLU A 349 16.94 -2.61 4.87
N GLN A 350 15.93 -2.32 5.69
CA GLN A 350 14.63 -2.98 5.60
C GLN A 350 13.49 -1.98 5.50
N LEU A 351 12.62 -2.16 4.50
CA LEU A 351 11.37 -1.45 4.31
C LEU A 351 10.31 -1.94 5.30
N LEU A 352 9.60 -0.99 5.90
CA LEU A 352 8.41 -1.20 6.71
C LEU A 352 7.17 -1.17 5.81
N TYR A 353 6.26 -2.13 5.96
CA TYR A 353 5.10 -2.24 5.07
C TYR A 353 3.82 -2.76 5.74
N LEU A 354 2.70 -2.51 5.05
CA LEU A 354 1.40 -3.15 5.25
C LEU A 354 1.15 -4.20 4.14
N ASP A 355 0.68 -5.37 4.56
CA ASP A 355 0.52 -6.56 3.72
C ASP A 355 -0.97 -6.84 3.43
N PRO A 356 -1.45 -6.74 2.18
CA PRO A 356 -2.85 -7.00 1.87
C PRO A 356 -3.20 -8.50 1.80
N HIS A 357 -2.24 -9.42 1.86
CA HIS A 357 -2.47 -10.85 1.57
C HIS A 357 -3.07 -11.65 2.74
N TYR A 358 -3.86 -11.00 3.59
CA TYR A 358 -4.61 -11.66 4.65
C TYR A 358 -6.10 -11.68 4.30
N SER A 359 -6.69 -12.87 4.15
CA SER A 359 -8.10 -12.98 3.79
C SER A 359 -8.99 -12.80 5.02
N GLN A 360 -9.77 -11.73 5.05
CA GLN A 360 -10.74 -11.39 6.11
C GLN A 360 -12.17 -11.51 5.58
N SER A 361 -13.16 -11.74 6.45
CA SER A 361 -14.57 -11.63 6.03
C SER A 361 -14.92 -10.18 5.72
N THR A 362 -15.84 -9.94 4.78
CA THR A 362 -16.36 -8.59 4.51
C THR A 362 -17.00 -8.00 5.77
N VAL A 363 -16.90 -6.67 5.91
CA VAL A 363 -17.58 -5.92 6.97
C VAL A 363 -18.75 -5.19 6.33
N ASP A 364 -19.92 -5.32 6.95
CA ASP A 364 -21.11 -4.58 6.53
C ASP A 364 -20.99 -3.11 6.98
N ILE A 365 -20.49 -2.27 6.06
CA ILE A 365 -20.30 -0.83 6.27
C ILE A 365 -21.62 -0.04 6.28
N THR A 366 -22.77 -0.67 6.00
CA THR A 366 -24.07 0.01 6.02
C THR A 366 -24.60 0.22 7.44
N GLN A 367 -24.03 -0.48 8.42
CA GLN A 367 -24.36 -0.35 9.83
C GLN A 367 -23.61 0.83 10.46
N ASP A 368 -24.31 1.72 11.15
CA ASP A 368 -23.70 2.94 11.73
C ASP A 368 -22.47 2.66 12.62
N ASN A 369 -22.44 1.53 13.33
CA ASN A 369 -21.36 1.16 14.27
C ASN A 369 -20.58 -0.09 13.83
N PHE A 370 -20.34 -0.24 12.52
CA PHE A 370 -19.57 -1.38 12.00
C PHE A 370 -18.16 -1.52 12.66
N PRO A 371 -17.63 -2.74 12.82
CA PRO A 371 -16.34 -2.95 13.47
C PRO A 371 -15.17 -2.38 12.65
N LEU A 372 -14.25 -1.68 13.31
CA LEU A 372 -13.09 -1.03 12.67
C LEU A 372 -11.81 -1.88 12.77
N GLU A 373 -11.77 -2.86 13.66
CA GLU A 373 -10.55 -3.57 14.07
C GLU A 373 -9.84 -4.25 12.90
N SER A 374 -10.62 -4.79 11.95
CA SER A 374 -10.08 -5.47 10.76
C SER A 374 -9.46 -4.52 9.73
N PHE A 375 -9.65 -3.21 9.90
CA PHE A 375 -9.11 -2.16 9.03
C PHE A 375 -7.83 -1.52 9.61
N HIS A 376 -7.29 -2.04 10.72
CA HIS A 376 -6.08 -1.50 11.34
C HIS A 376 -5.07 -2.62 11.64
N CYS A 377 -3.82 -2.44 11.20
CA CYS A 377 -2.77 -3.41 11.45
C CYS A 377 -1.99 -3.10 12.73
N LYS A 378 -1.92 -4.06 13.65
CA LYS A 378 -1.15 -3.93 14.90
C LYS A 378 0.26 -4.53 14.81
N CYS A 379 0.58 -5.18 13.69
CA CYS A 379 1.79 -5.98 13.55
C CYS A 379 2.65 -5.46 12.39
N PRO A 380 3.58 -4.52 12.67
CA PRO A 380 4.47 -4.00 11.64
C PRO A 380 5.38 -5.11 11.10
N ARG A 381 5.55 -5.14 9.77
CA ARG A 381 6.39 -6.11 9.06
C ARG A 381 7.51 -5.41 8.30
N LYS A 382 8.63 -6.13 8.13
CA LYS A 382 9.82 -5.63 7.44
C LYS A 382 10.30 -6.57 6.36
N ILE A 383 10.85 -6.02 5.28
CA ILE A 383 11.47 -6.76 4.17
C ILE A 383 12.72 -6.03 3.71
N SER A 384 13.75 -6.74 3.25
CA SER A 384 14.95 -6.08 2.69
C SER A 384 14.59 -5.22 1.46
N PHE A 385 15.23 -4.06 1.30
CA PHE A 385 15.12 -3.24 0.09
C PHE A 385 15.41 -4.05 -1.18
N SER A 386 16.36 -4.99 -1.13
CA SER A 386 16.73 -5.85 -2.26
C SER A 386 15.57 -6.71 -2.80
N ARG A 387 14.54 -6.95 -1.98
CA ARG A 387 13.35 -7.73 -2.34
C ARG A 387 12.18 -6.86 -2.81
N MET A 388 12.32 -5.53 -2.78
CA MET A 388 11.34 -4.63 -3.35
C MET A 388 11.34 -4.80 -4.87
N ASP A 389 10.15 -4.93 -5.45
CA ASP A 389 10.01 -4.94 -6.91
C ASP A 389 10.34 -3.54 -7.46
N PRO A 390 11.08 -3.44 -8.58
CA PRO A 390 11.43 -2.15 -9.15
C PRO A 390 10.22 -1.37 -9.68
N SER A 391 9.09 -2.00 -10.01
CA SER A 391 7.87 -1.32 -10.44
C SER A 391 7.06 -0.85 -9.22
N CYS A 392 6.91 0.46 -9.07
CA CYS A 392 6.18 1.05 -7.96
C CYS A 392 5.55 2.40 -8.31
N THR A 393 4.66 2.88 -7.44
CA THR A 393 4.09 4.23 -7.46
C THR A 393 4.36 4.89 -6.12
N ILE A 394 4.98 6.07 -6.15
CA ILE A 394 5.26 6.89 -4.97
C ILE A 394 4.15 7.93 -4.83
N GLY A 395 3.57 8.07 -3.65
CA GLY A 395 2.54 9.06 -3.37
C GLY A 395 3.07 10.24 -2.56
N PHE A 396 2.61 11.44 -2.90
CA PHE A 396 2.80 12.66 -2.11
C PHE A 396 1.48 13.38 -1.88
N PHE A 397 1.41 14.21 -0.84
CA PHE A 397 0.22 15.00 -0.50
C PHE A 397 0.60 16.45 -0.16
N ALA A 398 -0.22 17.39 -0.64
CA ALA A 398 -0.16 18.80 -0.27
C ALA A 398 -1.58 19.36 -0.10
N LYS A 399 -1.86 19.95 1.07
CA LYS A 399 -3.20 20.47 1.38
C LYS A 399 -3.45 21.87 0.82
N SER A 400 -2.39 22.67 0.69
CA SER A 400 -2.44 24.06 0.25
C SER A 400 -1.41 24.34 -0.85
N GLN A 401 -1.58 25.45 -1.57
CA GLN A 401 -0.62 25.90 -2.57
C GLN A 401 0.80 26.04 -1.98
N LYS A 402 0.90 26.64 -0.78
CA LYS A 402 2.16 26.77 -0.06
C LYS A 402 2.79 25.42 0.28
N GLU A 403 1.98 24.44 0.68
CA GLU A 403 2.48 23.08 0.92
C GLU A 403 2.92 22.39 -0.37
N PHE A 404 2.27 22.68 -1.50
CA PHE A 404 2.67 22.15 -2.81
C PHE A 404 4.01 22.76 -3.28
N GLU A 405 4.23 24.06 -3.09
CA GLU A 405 5.53 24.71 -3.35
C GLU A 405 6.64 24.12 -2.47
N LEU A 406 6.34 23.89 -1.18
CA LEU A 406 7.27 23.23 -0.26
C LEU A 406 7.53 21.77 -0.67
N LEU A 407 6.50 21.05 -1.12
CA LEU A 407 6.64 19.69 -1.67
C LEU A 407 7.59 19.70 -2.86
N CYS A 408 7.40 20.59 -3.83
CA CYS A 408 8.26 20.66 -5.02
C CYS A 408 9.74 20.89 -4.66
N SER A 409 10.01 21.84 -3.77
CA SER A 409 11.38 22.16 -3.34
C SER A 409 12.03 21.03 -2.52
N THR A 410 11.30 20.44 -1.57
CA THR A 410 11.83 19.35 -0.71
C THR A 410 12.05 18.06 -1.48
N VAL A 411 11.12 17.70 -2.39
CA VAL A 411 11.26 16.53 -3.26
C VAL A 411 12.42 16.72 -4.24
N SER A 412 12.54 17.88 -4.89
CA SER A 412 13.67 18.17 -5.79
C SER A 412 15.02 18.07 -5.07
N THR A 413 15.07 18.52 -3.80
CA THR A 413 16.26 18.38 -2.95
C THR A 413 16.55 16.91 -2.63
N ALA A 414 15.52 16.12 -2.28
CA ALA A 414 15.68 14.70 -1.99
C ALA A 414 16.17 13.90 -3.21
N LEU A 415 15.67 14.22 -4.41
CA LEU A 415 16.11 13.65 -5.68
C LEU A 415 17.57 14.02 -6.01
N SER A 416 17.98 15.26 -5.74
CA SER A 416 19.32 15.79 -6.05
C SER A 416 20.40 15.44 -5.00
N SER A 417 20.00 15.15 -3.75
CA SER A 417 20.92 14.74 -2.66
C SER A 417 21.55 13.35 -2.84
N SER A 418 21.10 12.70 -3.91
CA SER A 418 21.47 11.37 -4.32
C SER A 418 22.69 11.48 -5.25
N THR A 419 23.71 10.63 -5.07
CA THR A 419 24.90 10.58 -5.94
C THR A 419 24.60 9.90 -7.29
N GLU A 420 23.32 9.64 -7.56
CA GLU A 420 22.81 8.89 -8.68
C GLU A 420 22.94 9.69 -9.98
N LYS A 421 23.37 9.01 -11.05
CA LYS A 421 23.52 9.63 -12.39
C LYS A 421 22.18 10.03 -13.01
N TYR A 422 21.10 9.36 -12.61
CA TYR A 422 19.74 9.61 -13.10
C TYR A 422 18.78 9.68 -11.92
N PRO A 423 17.92 10.71 -11.83
CA PRO A 423 16.93 10.81 -10.76
C PRO A 423 15.83 9.76 -10.94
N ILE A 424 15.14 9.41 -9.85
CA ILE A 424 14.01 8.47 -9.89
C ILE A 424 12.83 9.02 -10.72
N PHE A 425 12.61 10.33 -10.65
CA PHE A 425 11.64 11.10 -11.43
C PHE A 425 12.06 12.58 -11.43
N THR A 426 11.40 13.42 -12.22
CA THR A 426 11.71 14.85 -12.32
C THR A 426 10.50 15.70 -11.96
N ILE A 427 10.75 16.88 -11.40
CA ILE A 427 9.77 17.96 -11.29
C ILE A 427 10.20 19.04 -12.28
N ALA A 428 9.31 19.42 -13.19
CA ALA A 428 9.60 20.37 -14.25
C ALA A 428 8.59 21.51 -14.25
N GLU A 429 9.08 22.72 -14.51
CA GLU A 429 8.23 23.87 -14.82
C GLU A 429 7.59 23.69 -16.21
N GLY A 430 6.40 24.26 -16.40
CA GLY A 430 5.65 24.10 -17.64
C GLY A 430 4.62 22.96 -17.60
N GLN A 431 4.17 22.57 -18.78
CA GLN A 431 3.06 21.64 -19.00
C GLN A 431 3.55 20.41 -19.77
N GLY A 432 2.94 19.25 -19.51
CA GLY A 432 3.16 18.07 -20.34
C GLY A 432 2.66 18.31 -21.77
N GLN A 433 3.34 17.73 -22.78
CA GLN A 433 2.80 17.72 -24.14
C GLN A 433 1.57 16.81 -24.20
N GLU A 434 0.37 17.40 -24.26
CA GLU A 434 -0.80 16.71 -24.78
C GLU A 434 -0.62 16.62 -26.30
N ASP A 435 -0.26 15.44 -26.82
CA ASP A 435 -0.35 15.14 -28.25
C ASP A 435 -1.84 15.24 -28.68
N GLU A 436 -2.32 16.45 -29.00
CA GLU A 436 -3.64 16.71 -29.61
C GLU A 436 -3.74 16.01 -30.98
N ARG A 437 -4.25 14.78 -31.00
CA ARG A 437 -4.93 14.19 -32.15
C ARG A 437 -6.14 13.38 -31.66
N ASP A 438 -7.28 14.06 -31.57
CA ASP A 438 -8.67 13.56 -31.59
C ASP A 438 -8.97 12.23 -30.87
N ALA A 439 -8.85 12.20 -29.54
CA ALA A 439 -9.51 11.18 -28.71
C ALA A 439 -10.00 11.79 -27.38
N PRO A 440 -11.17 11.38 -26.86
CA PRO A 440 -11.73 11.98 -25.65
C PRO A 440 -10.84 11.70 -24.43
N PRO A 441 -10.85 12.59 -23.40
CA PRO A 441 -9.93 12.59 -22.26
C PRO A 441 -10.00 11.34 -21.34
N ASN A 442 -10.79 10.33 -21.72
CA ASN A 442 -11.07 9.13 -20.94
C ASN A 442 -10.27 7.88 -21.37
N SER A 443 -9.46 7.97 -22.43
CA SER A 443 -8.83 6.79 -23.03
C SER A 443 -7.45 6.47 -22.43
N ILE A 444 -7.39 5.51 -21.51
CA ILE A 444 -6.15 4.87 -21.03
C ILE A 444 -5.45 4.09 -22.17
N THR A 445 -6.14 3.91 -23.30
CA THR A 445 -5.67 3.12 -24.44
C THR A 445 -4.43 3.73 -25.11
N HIS A 446 -4.14 5.02 -24.95
CA HIS A 446 -2.93 5.62 -25.54
C HIS A 446 -1.62 5.00 -25.04
N ILE A 447 -1.57 4.55 -23.77
CA ILE A 447 -0.41 3.84 -23.21
C ILE A 447 -0.22 2.50 -23.95
N LEU A 448 -1.31 1.79 -24.28
CA LEU A 448 -1.24 0.49 -24.97
C LEU A 448 -1.14 0.59 -26.51
N THR A 449 -1.54 1.72 -27.11
CA THR A 449 -1.65 1.85 -28.58
C THR A 449 -0.34 2.30 -29.24
N LYS A 450 0.47 3.13 -28.56
CA LYS A 450 1.85 3.43 -29.01
C LYS A 450 2.69 2.15 -29.10
N ASP A 451 2.45 1.16 -28.23
CA ASP A 451 3.15 -0.12 -28.23
C ASP A 451 2.68 -1.09 -29.32
N LYS A 452 1.37 -1.16 -29.63
CA LYS A 452 0.87 -2.01 -30.72
C LYS A 452 1.35 -1.60 -32.12
N ALA A 453 1.50 -0.30 -32.38
CA ALA A 453 2.02 0.18 -33.67
C ALA A 453 3.52 -0.14 -33.84
N ARG A 454 4.27 -0.28 -32.73
CA ARG A 454 5.69 -0.65 -32.73
C ARG A 454 5.89 -2.18 -32.84
N LEU A 455 4.93 -2.96 -32.34
CA LEU A 455 4.93 -4.44 -32.34
C LEU A 455 4.62 -5.08 -33.70
N GLN A 456 4.07 -4.36 -34.68
CA GLN A 456 3.81 -4.93 -36.01
C GLN A 456 5.08 -5.16 -36.87
N ARG A 457 6.28 -4.83 -36.37
CA ARG A 457 7.54 -4.99 -37.11
C ARG A 457 8.48 -6.09 -36.63
N THR A 458 8.13 -6.84 -35.59
CA THR A 458 8.98 -7.96 -35.13
C THR A 458 8.14 -9.11 -34.60
N ASN A 459 7.86 -10.09 -35.47
CA ASN A 459 7.39 -11.40 -35.06
C ASN A 459 8.57 -12.21 -34.50
N ASN A 460 8.65 -12.32 -33.17
CA ASN A 460 9.12 -13.54 -32.53
C ASN A 460 8.61 -13.62 -31.09
N SER A 461 8.11 -14.80 -30.72
CA SER A 461 7.48 -15.09 -29.44
C SER A 461 8.49 -15.08 -28.29
N ASN A 462 8.34 -14.14 -27.35
CA ASN A 462 8.54 -14.32 -25.92
C ASN A 462 8.04 -13.07 -25.17
N SER A 463 7.12 -13.28 -24.22
CA SER A 463 6.40 -12.23 -23.49
C SER A 463 7.24 -11.67 -22.34
N MET A 464 8.30 -10.94 -22.67
CA MET A 464 9.01 -10.00 -21.78
C MET A 464 9.50 -8.90 -22.71
N ASP A 465 8.96 -7.68 -22.57
CA ASP A 465 9.58 -6.38 -22.93
C ASP A 465 8.49 -5.35 -23.26
N GLU A 466 8.28 -4.42 -22.34
CA GLU A 466 7.62 -3.13 -22.60
C GLU A 466 8.52 -2.08 -21.91
N PHE A 467 9.38 -1.45 -22.71
CA PHE A 467 10.44 -0.54 -22.26
C PHE A 467 9.99 0.92 -22.39
N VAL A 468 10.25 1.68 -21.33
CA VAL A 468 10.59 3.11 -21.41
C VAL A 468 12.06 3.21 -21.03
N LEU A 469 12.92 3.48 -22.01
CA LEU A 469 14.30 3.91 -21.80
C LEU A 469 14.28 5.44 -21.75
N LEU A 470 15.04 6.00 -20.80
CA LEU A 470 15.39 7.42 -20.72
C LEU A 470 15.92 7.95 -22.06
#